data_AF-A0A1V5BLV9-F1
#
_entry.id   AF-A0A1V5BLV9-F1
#
_cell.length_a   1.000
_cell.length_b   1.000
_cell.length_c   1.000
_cell.angle_alpha   90.00
_cell.angle_beta   90.00
_cell.angle_gamma   90.00
#
_symmetry.space_group_name_H-M   'P 1'
#
loop_
_entity.id
_entity.type
_entity.pdbx_description
1 polymer ?
#
loop_
_entity_poly.entity_id
_entity_poly.type
_entity_poly.pdbx_seq_one_letter_code
_entity_poly.pdbx_strand_id
1 'polypeptide(L)'
;MKCPSCNTDDLTGLYCSNCGAKLPVNQEQEIPENDSLNNKPIEQELENLTEQFAGINSDNKKKQPKLNKLIFISVGIIVLLTIIISIQNHNKNEAEYQKGIELKSNENWEESAKIFLDLKNKGYRDSNIHYAEIKQILSYQKSIQLIKDKKWKEAATELVSLQQENYKDSKVLYSYVSAEQQYLADFLGTAIIENNIAHLKPVQTKLNEISTDYSGLFAQDINNFRNDIEKQLQSLQTRLAESKKKTESVSSKTQGVRIGMTQQEVLNSSWGKPKSVNKTTTQYGIHEQWVYGNNNYLYFEDGILTTIQN
;
A
#
# COMPACT_ATOMS: atom_id res chain seq x y z
N MET A 1 15.02 -30.16 21.74
CA MET A 1 15.79 -28.92 21.47
C MET A 1 14.80 -27.76 21.45
N LYS A 2 15.20 -26.55 21.85
CA LYS A 2 14.36 -25.35 21.64
C LYS A 2 14.73 -24.71 20.31
N CYS A 3 13.78 -24.09 19.61
CA CYS A 3 14.10 -23.36 18.38
C CYS A 3 15.11 -22.25 18.71
N PRO A 4 16.30 -22.19 18.11
CA PRO A 4 17.28 -21.14 18.41
C PRO A 4 16.79 -19.73 18.03
N SER A 5 15.79 -19.61 17.16
CA SER A 5 15.23 -18.31 16.73
C SER A 5 14.08 -17.80 17.58
N CYS A 6 13.22 -18.67 18.14
CA CYS A 6 12.04 -18.23 18.90
C CYS A 6 11.88 -18.90 20.27
N ASN A 7 12.87 -19.71 20.68
CA ASN A 7 12.97 -20.39 21.97
C ASN A 7 11.75 -21.24 22.37
N THR A 8 10.96 -21.66 21.37
CA THR A 8 9.82 -22.56 21.57
C THR A 8 10.26 -24.02 21.62
N ASP A 9 9.46 -24.81 22.32
CA ASP A 9 9.76 -26.21 22.65
C ASP A 9 9.04 -27.17 21.70
N ASP A 10 8.11 -26.63 20.90
CA ASP A 10 7.28 -27.38 19.96
C ASP A 10 7.95 -27.45 18.58
N LEU A 11 8.80 -28.46 18.40
CA LEU A 11 9.55 -28.68 17.16
C LEU A 11 9.04 -29.93 16.45
N THR A 12 8.36 -29.76 15.32
CA THR A 12 7.91 -30.85 14.45
C THR A 12 8.49 -30.67 13.04
N GLY A 13 9.27 -31.64 12.57
CA GLY A 13 9.87 -31.63 11.22
C GLY A 13 11.19 -30.83 11.09
N LEU A 14 11.60 -30.54 9.85
CA LEU A 14 12.86 -29.83 9.55
C LEU A 14 12.81 -28.31 9.86
N TYR A 15 11.64 -27.75 10.14
CA TYR A 15 11.41 -26.33 10.35
C TYR A 15 10.56 -26.11 11.61
N CYS A 16 10.80 -25.03 12.33
CA CYS A 16 10.03 -24.67 13.52
C CYS A 16 8.60 -24.28 13.14
N SER A 17 7.60 -24.95 13.71
CA SER A 17 6.17 -24.71 13.46
C SER A 17 5.70 -23.31 13.86
N ASN A 18 6.39 -22.65 14.80
CA ASN A 18 6.00 -21.34 15.30
C ASN A 18 6.61 -20.17 14.51
N CYS A 19 7.85 -20.30 14.01
CA CYS A 19 8.54 -19.19 13.34
C CYS A 19 9.10 -19.51 11.95
N GLY A 20 8.99 -20.75 11.48
CA GLY A 20 9.47 -21.20 10.17
C GLY A 20 10.98 -21.36 10.05
N ALA A 21 11.76 -21.13 11.10
CA ALA A 21 13.22 -21.28 11.06
C ALA A 21 13.65 -22.74 10.85
N LYS A 22 14.61 -22.99 9.95
CA LYS A 22 15.16 -24.33 9.69
C LYS A 22 15.98 -24.82 10.89
N LEU A 23 15.69 -26.02 11.38
CA LEU A 23 16.36 -26.58 12.54
C LEU A 23 17.67 -27.27 12.14
N PRO A 24 18.77 -27.09 12.90
CA PRO A 24 20.04 -27.74 12.59
C PRO A 24 19.93 -29.26 12.82
N VAL A 25 20.29 -30.04 11.80
CA VAL A 25 20.33 -31.51 11.87
C VAL A 25 21.73 -31.90 12.34
N ASN A 26 21.86 -32.42 13.56
CA ASN A 26 23.13 -33.02 14.01
C ASN A 26 23.30 -34.38 13.33
N GLN A 27 24.35 -34.51 12.51
CA GLN A 27 24.88 -35.79 12.06
C GLN A 27 26.00 -36.24 13.00
N GLU A 28 26.09 -37.56 13.18
CA GLU A 28 27.05 -38.36 13.96
C GLU A 28 26.78 -38.53 15.46
N GLN A 29 26.19 -39.69 15.79
CA GLN A 29 26.80 -40.61 16.75
C GLN A 29 26.44 -42.07 16.40
N GLU A 30 27.48 -42.89 16.39
CA GLU A 30 27.52 -44.31 16.01
C GLU A 30 26.67 -45.21 16.90
N ILE A 31 26.27 -46.34 16.32
CA ILE A 31 25.50 -47.43 16.90
C ILE A 31 26.32 -48.15 17.98
N PRO A 32 25.70 -48.47 19.14
CA PRO A 32 25.87 -49.80 19.71
C PRO A 32 24.52 -50.52 19.87
N GLU A 33 24.64 -51.85 19.81
CA GLU A 33 23.61 -52.89 19.75
C GLU A 33 22.59 -52.93 20.90
N ASN A 34 21.42 -53.55 20.57
CA ASN A 34 20.28 -53.95 21.42
C ASN A 34 19.44 -52.78 21.97
N ASP A 35 18.11 -52.76 21.89
CA ASP A 35 17.13 -53.85 21.94
C ASP A 35 15.90 -53.56 21.04
N SER A 36 15.24 -54.65 20.69
CA SER A 36 14.00 -54.76 19.91
C SER A 36 12.96 -53.65 20.10
N LEU A 37 12.39 -53.16 18.98
CA LEU A 37 10.95 -52.90 18.87
C LEU A 37 10.53 -53.12 17.41
N ASN A 38 9.91 -54.27 17.22
CA ASN A 38 9.42 -54.82 15.97
C ASN A 38 8.55 -53.85 15.17
N ASN A 39 8.86 -53.74 13.87
CA ASN A 39 7.82 -53.62 12.85
C ASN A 39 6.84 -54.79 13.04
N LYS A 40 5.67 -54.53 13.62
CA LYS A 40 4.53 -55.39 13.35
C LYS A 40 3.91 -54.95 12.02
N PRO A 41 3.67 -55.88 11.07
CA PRO A 41 2.91 -55.54 9.89
C PRO A 41 1.50 -55.14 10.35
N ILE A 42 0.93 -54.14 9.67
CA ILE A 42 -0.44 -53.61 9.85
C ILE A 42 -1.50 -54.74 9.87
N GLU A 43 -1.16 -55.93 9.35
CA GLU A 43 -1.94 -57.16 9.46
C GLU A 43 -2.21 -57.60 10.92
N GLN A 44 -1.27 -57.40 11.86
CA GLN A 44 -1.46 -57.81 13.27
C GLN A 44 -2.31 -56.82 14.10
N GLU A 45 -2.38 -55.55 13.72
CA GLU A 45 -3.32 -54.59 14.34
C GLU A 45 -4.76 -54.82 13.84
N LEU A 46 -4.92 -55.21 12.57
CA LEU A 46 -6.20 -55.67 12.05
C LEU A 46 -6.67 -56.96 12.74
N GLU A 47 -5.77 -57.93 12.97
CA GLU A 47 -6.10 -59.20 13.63
C GLU A 47 -6.56 -58.99 15.09
N ASN A 48 -5.87 -58.13 15.84
CA ASN A 48 -6.22 -57.76 17.22
C ASN A 48 -7.57 -57.02 17.33
N LEU A 49 -7.91 -56.16 16.35
CA LEU A 49 -9.22 -55.52 16.31
C LEU A 49 -10.33 -56.55 16.05
N THR A 50 -10.11 -57.51 15.16
CA THR A 50 -11.07 -58.62 14.93
C THR A 50 -11.25 -59.52 16.16
N GLU A 51 -10.20 -59.80 16.94
CA GLU A 51 -10.32 -60.59 18.17
C GLU A 51 -11.01 -59.83 19.31
N GLN A 52 -10.77 -58.52 19.44
CA GLN A 52 -11.41 -57.69 20.46
C GLN A 52 -12.93 -57.53 20.24
N PHE A 53 -13.39 -57.60 18.99
CA PHE A 53 -14.83 -57.67 18.66
C PHE A 53 -15.42 -59.08 18.72
N ALA A 54 -14.60 -60.13 18.74
CA ALA A 54 -15.06 -61.52 18.84
C ALA A 54 -15.33 -61.97 20.30
N GLY A 55 -14.82 -61.24 21.30
CA GLY A 55 -14.90 -61.61 22.72
C GLY A 55 -16.17 -61.23 23.49
N ILE A 56 -17.13 -60.52 22.88
CA ILE A 56 -18.38 -60.12 23.56
C ILE A 56 -19.55 -60.93 23.00
N ASN A 57 -19.74 -62.15 23.49
CA ASN A 57 -21.00 -62.89 23.67
C ASN A 57 -20.75 -64.42 23.70
N SER A 58 -20.36 -64.95 24.87
CA SER A 58 -20.74 -66.31 25.24
C SER A 58 -21.89 -66.24 26.25
N ASP A 59 -22.77 -67.23 26.17
CA ASP A 59 -23.88 -67.50 27.09
C ASP A 59 -25.17 -66.70 26.89
N ASN A 60 -25.86 -66.98 25.78
CA ASN A 60 -27.25 -67.43 25.83
C ASN A 60 -27.71 -68.06 24.50
N LYS A 61 -27.92 -69.38 24.50
CA LYS A 61 -28.57 -70.11 23.40
C LYS A 61 -30.06 -69.72 23.32
N LYS A 62 -30.39 -68.73 22.50
CA LYS A 62 -31.72 -68.59 21.88
C LYS A 62 -31.54 -68.26 20.40
N LYS A 63 -32.22 -69.03 19.53
CA LYS A 63 -32.22 -68.89 18.07
C LYS A 63 -32.39 -67.41 17.66
N GLN A 64 -31.35 -66.81 17.08
CA GLN A 64 -31.39 -65.52 16.39
C GLN A 64 -30.97 -65.70 14.92
N PRO A 65 -31.58 -64.94 13.98
CA PRO A 65 -31.61 -65.31 12.57
C PRO A 65 -30.32 -64.90 11.84
N LYS A 66 -30.04 -65.54 10.70
CA LYS A 66 -28.94 -65.28 9.74
C LYS A 66 -28.83 -63.81 9.24
N LEU A 67 -29.72 -62.93 9.68
CA LEU A 67 -29.83 -61.52 9.32
C LEU A 67 -28.65 -60.68 9.82
N ASN A 68 -28.10 -60.96 11.01
CA ASN A 68 -27.02 -60.16 11.59
C ASN A 68 -25.67 -60.33 10.85
N LYS A 69 -25.33 -61.53 10.35
CA LYS A 69 -24.09 -61.76 9.59
C LYS A 69 -24.09 -61.06 8.23
N LEU A 70 -25.24 -61.01 7.55
CA LEU A 70 -25.37 -60.29 6.27
C LEU A 70 -25.22 -58.78 6.44
N ILE A 71 -25.69 -58.23 7.57
CA ILE A 71 -25.52 -56.81 7.92
C ILE A 71 -24.04 -56.47 8.16
N PHE A 72 -23.27 -57.33 8.86
CA PHE A 72 -21.83 -57.07 9.05
C PHE A 72 -21.03 -57.14 7.74
N ILE A 73 -21.36 -58.08 6.84
CA ILE A 73 -20.72 -58.18 5.52
C ILE A 73 -21.06 -56.96 4.66
N SER A 74 -22.31 -56.50 4.67
CA SER A 74 -22.71 -55.32 3.89
C SER A 74 -22.08 -54.04 4.43
N VAL A 75 -21.98 -53.88 5.75
CA VAL A 75 -21.26 -52.74 6.36
C VAL A 75 -19.77 -52.77 6.01
N GLY A 76 -19.12 -53.93 6.05
CA GLY A 76 -17.72 -54.07 5.64
C GLY A 76 -17.47 -53.70 4.17
N ILE A 77 -18.37 -54.10 3.26
CA ILE A 77 -18.31 -53.72 1.84
C ILE A 77 -18.48 -52.21 1.67
N ILE A 78 -19.41 -51.58 2.39
CA ILE A 78 -19.62 -50.12 2.33
C ILE A 78 -18.37 -49.38 2.79
N VAL A 79 -17.74 -49.81 3.89
CA VAL A 79 -16.50 -49.22 4.39
C VAL A 79 -15.35 -49.39 3.38
N LEU A 80 -15.23 -50.55 2.74
CA LEU A 80 -14.20 -50.76 1.72
C LEU A 80 -14.42 -49.84 0.50
N LEU A 81 -15.67 -49.68 0.06
CA LEU A 81 -16.03 -48.80 -1.05
C LEU A 81 -15.72 -47.33 -0.73
N THR A 82 -16.00 -46.86 0.49
CA THR A 82 -15.66 -45.49 0.89
C THR A 82 -14.15 -45.26 0.92
N ILE A 83 -13.36 -46.25 1.37
CA ILE A 83 -11.89 -46.21 1.33
C ILE A 83 -11.40 -46.14 -0.12
N ILE A 84 -11.92 -46.97 -1.03
CA ILE A 84 -11.53 -46.96 -2.45
C ILE A 84 -11.84 -45.60 -3.09
N ILE A 85 -13.04 -45.06 -2.85
CA ILE A 85 -13.43 -43.73 -3.35
C ILE A 85 -12.50 -42.65 -2.80
N SER A 86 -12.13 -42.72 -1.52
CA SER A 86 -11.19 -41.80 -0.89
C SER A 86 -9.81 -41.83 -1.56
N ILE A 87 -9.27 -43.04 -1.81
CA ILE A 87 -7.98 -43.23 -2.50
C ILE A 87 -8.05 -42.67 -3.94
N GLN A 88 -9.13 -42.97 -4.67
CA GLN A 88 -9.33 -42.45 -6.02
C GLN A 88 -9.37 -40.91 -6.05
N ASN A 89 -10.08 -40.30 -5.09
CA ASN A 89 -10.13 -38.85 -4.94
C ASN A 89 -8.76 -38.26 -4.59
N HIS A 90 -8.00 -38.92 -3.70
CA HIS A 90 -6.65 -38.48 -3.35
C HIS A 90 -5.71 -38.50 -4.56
N ASN A 91 -5.71 -39.59 -5.34
CA ASN A 91 -4.87 -39.71 -6.54
C ASN A 91 -5.24 -38.69 -7.61
N LYS A 92 -6.53 -38.39 -7.78
CA LYS A 92 -7.00 -37.35 -8.71
C LYS A 92 -6.50 -35.97 -8.27
N ASN A 93 -6.70 -35.62 -7.00
CA ASN A 93 -6.26 -34.33 -6.47
C ASN A 93 -4.72 -34.19 -6.53
N GLU A 94 -3.97 -35.28 -6.32
CA GLU A 94 -2.51 -35.29 -6.48
C GLU A 94 -2.10 -34.98 -7.92
N ALA A 95 -2.74 -35.62 -8.91
CA ALA A 95 -2.46 -35.36 -10.32
C ALA A 95 -2.80 -33.91 -10.72
N GLU A 96 -3.93 -33.37 -10.25
CA GLU A 96 -4.29 -31.97 -10.43
C GLU A 96 -3.27 -31.04 -9.77
N TYR A 97 -2.80 -31.36 -8.56
CA TYR A 97 -1.80 -30.59 -7.85
C TYR A 97 -0.48 -30.52 -8.63
N GLN A 98 0.05 -31.66 -9.10
CA GLN A 98 1.27 -31.70 -9.89
C GLN A 98 1.14 -30.91 -11.21
N LYS A 99 -0.02 -31.00 -11.87
CA LYS A 99 -0.32 -30.17 -13.06
C LYS A 99 -0.35 -28.68 -12.71
N GLY A 100 -0.92 -28.31 -11.56
CA GLY A 100 -0.92 -26.94 -11.06
C GLY A 100 0.49 -26.39 -10.87
N ILE A 101 1.39 -27.20 -10.30
CA ILE A 101 2.81 -26.87 -10.12
C ILE A 101 3.52 -26.71 -11.47
N GLU A 102 3.30 -27.62 -12.42
CA GLU A 102 3.88 -27.54 -13.77
C GLU A 102 3.45 -26.26 -14.51
N LEU A 103 2.14 -25.96 -14.49
CA LEU A 103 1.61 -24.74 -15.09
C LEU A 103 2.21 -23.49 -14.43
N LYS A 104 2.36 -23.52 -13.10
CA LYS A 104 3.01 -22.45 -12.33
C LYS A 104 4.47 -22.25 -12.78
N SER A 105 5.24 -23.33 -12.94
CA SER A 105 6.64 -23.25 -13.39
C SER A 105 6.77 -22.76 -14.84
N ASN A 106 5.76 -23.02 -15.66
CA ASN A 106 5.69 -22.53 -17.05
C ASN A 106 5.05 -21.14 -17.16
N GLU A 107 4.90 -20.42 -16.04
CA GLU A 107 4.27 -19.09 -15.96
C GLU A 107 2.84 -19.03 -16.50
N ASN A 108 2.17 -20.18 -16.58
CA ASN A 108 0.77 -20.27 -16.96
C ASN A 108 -0.12 -20.03 -15.73
N TRP A 109 -0.10 -18.77 -15.26
CA TRP A 109 -0.67 -18.35 -13.99
C TRP A 109 -2.18 -18.51 -13.93
N GLU A 110 -2.91 -18.22 -15.00
CA GLU A 110 -4.39 -18.28 -14.99
C GLU A 110 -4.89 -19.71 -14.84
N GLU A 111 -4.39 -20.63 -15.67
CA GLU A 111 -4.73 -22.05 -15.60
C GLU A 111 -4.27 -22.67 -14.27
N SER A 112 -3.09 -22.29 -13.79
CA SER A 112 -2.59 -22.74 -12.48
C SER A 112 -3.48 -22.24 -11.33
N ALA A 113 -3.91 -20.97 -11.36
CA ALA A 113 -4.82 -20.40 -10.36
C ALA A 113 -6.16 -21.13 -10.30
N LYS A 114 -6.74 -21.50 -11.47
CA LYS A 114 -7.99 -22.27 -11.53
C LYS A 114 -7.85 -23.62 -10.81
N ILE A 115 -6.74 -24.32 -11.04
CA ILE A 115 -6.45 -25.61 -10.38
C ILE A 115 -6.29 -25.42 -8.87
N PHE A 116 -5.44 -24.50 -8.44
CA PHE A 116 -5.19 -24.30 -7.00
C PHE A 116 -6.39 -23.73 -6.26
N LEU A 117 -7.29 -22.99 -6.93
CA LEU A 117 -8.57 -22.58 -6.34
C LEU A 117 -9.46 -23.79 -6.03
N ASP A 118 -9.59 -24.71 -6.98
CA ASP A 118 -10.37 -25.93 -6.79
C ASP A 118 -9.79 -26.81 -5.67
N LEU A 119 -8.47 -27.04 -5.69
CA LEU A 119 -7.78 -27.81 -4.65
C LEU A 119 -7.82 -27.13 -3.27
N LYS A 120 -7.73 -25.80 -3.22
CA LYS A 120 -7.92 -25.00 -1.99
C LYS A 120 -9.31 -25.24 -1.41
N ASN A 121 -10.36 -25.23 -2.22
CA ASN A 121 -11.73 -25.46 -1.76
C ASN A 121 -11.94 -26.87 -1.21
N LYS A 122 -11.10 -27.82 -1.64
CA LYS A 122 -11.03 -29.19 -1.12
C LYS A 122 -10.13 -29.34 0.11
N GLY A 123 -9.46 -28.27 0.57
CA GLY A 123 -8.48 -28.32 1.67
C GLY A 123 -7.26 -29.19 1.36
N TYR A 124 -6.89 -29.31 0.08
CA TYR A 124 -5.86 -30.24 -0.36
C TYR A 124 -4.45 -29.61 -0.27
N ARG A 125 -3.57 -30.20 0.55
CA ARG A 125 -2.19 -29.76 0.76
C ARG A 125 -2.11 -28.25 1.07
N ASP A 126 -1.09 -27.58 0.56
CA ASP A 126 -0.79 -26.15 0.62
C ASP A 126 -1.35 -25.37 -0.59
N SER A 127 -2.39 -25.90 -1.26
CA SER A 127 -2.99 -25.25 -2.44
C SER A 127 -3.49 -23.83 -2.16
N ASN A 128 -3.85 -23.53 -0.90
CA ASN A 128 -4.20 -22.19 -0.47
C ASN A 128 -3.03 -21.19 -0.59
N ILE A 129 -1.80 -21.63 -0.28
CA ILE A 129 -0.57 -20.83 -0.37
C ILE A 129 -0.29 -20.55 -1.85
N HIS A 130 -0.25 -21.59 -2.69
CA HIS A 130 -0.02 -21.43 -4.12
C HIS A 130 -1.06 -20.55 -4.80
N TYR A 131 -2.34 -20.72 -4.48
CA TYR A 131 -3.39 -19.86 -5.00
C TYR A 131 -3.19 -18.39 -4.60
N ALA A 132 -2.80 -18.12 -3.34
CA ALA A 132 -2.55 -16.77 -2.87
C ALA A 132 -1.36 -16.11 -3.60
N GLU A 133 -0.24 -16.83 -3.75
CA GLU A 133 0.94 -16.37 -4.49
C GLU A 133 0.61 -16.03 -5.94
N ILE A 134 -0.09 -16.92 -6.64
CA ILE A 134 -0.46 -16.72 -8.05
C ILE A 134 -1.44 -15.55 -8.18
N LYS A 135 -2.37 -15.40 -7.25
CA LYS A 135 -3.29 -14.27 -7.21
C LYS A 135 -2.54 -12.94 -7.10
N GLN A 136 -1.49 -12.86 -6.26
CA GLN A 136 -0.66 -11.66 -6.17
C GLN A 136 0.03 -11.34 -7.51
N ILE A 137 0.58 -12.37 -8.18
CA ILE A 137 1.21 -12.22 -9.50
C ILE A 137 0.22 -11.67 -10.52
N LEU A 138 -0.96 -12.28 -10.64
CA LEU A 138 -2.00 -11.86 -11.58
C LEU A 138 -2.50 -10.44 -11.28
N SER A 139 -2.76 -10.12 -10.02
CA SER A 139 -3.15 -8.77 -9.58
C SER A 139 -2.09 -7.73 -9.95
N TYR A 140 -0.81 -8.06 -9.78
CA TYR A 140 0.29 -7.17 -10.13
C TYR A 140 0.45 -7.00 -11.65
N GLN A 141 0.32 -8.07 -12.44
CA GLN A 141 0.32 -7.97 -13.91
C GLN A 141 -0.85 -7.14 -14.41
N LYS A 142 -2.04 -7.33 -13.83
CA LYS A 142 -3.24 -6.57 -14.16
C LYS A 142 -3.08 -5.09 -13.79
N SER A 143 -2.51 -4.75 -12.64
CA SER A 143 -2.30 -3.35 -12.26
C SER A 143 -1.36 -2.63 -13.23
N ILE A 144 -0.28 -3.29 -13.69
CA ILE A 144 0.60 -2.75 -14.73
C ILE A 144 -0.17 -2.43 -16.01
N GLN A 145 -1.06 -3.34 -16.45
CA GLN A 145 -1.85 -3.09 -17.65
C GLN A 145 -2.85 -1.94 -17.46
N LEU A 146 -3.51 -1.87 -16.30
CA LEU A 146 -4.42 -0.77 -15.97
C LEU A 146 -3.69 0.58 -15.92
N ILE A 147 -2.45 0.63 -15.42
CA ILE A 147 -1.60 1.83 -15.44
C ILE A 147 -1.30 2.26 -16.89
N LYS A 148 -0.90 1.31 -17.75
CA LYS A 148 -0.65 1.59 -19.17
C LYS A 148 -1.91 2.12 -19.88
N ASP A 149 -3.07 1.57 -19.52
CA ASP A 149 -4.38 2.00 -20.03
C ASP A 149 -4.86 3.33 -19.40
N LYS A 150 -4.12 3.92 -18.46
CA LYS A 150 -4.50 5.11 -17.67
C LYS A 150 -5.81 4.94 -16.88
N LYS A 151 -6.13 3.71 -16.50
CA LYS A 151 -7.27 3.34 -15.65
C LYS A 151 -6.87 3.41 -14.18
N TRP A 152 -6.61 4.64 -13.71
CA TRP A 152 -5.96 4.88 -12.42
C TRP A 152 -6.76 4.38 -11.22
N LYS A 153 -8.08 4.57 -11.23
CA LYS A 153 -8.95 4.13 -10.13
C LYS A 153 -8.94 2.60 -10.00
N GLU A 154 -9.05 1.89 -11.12
CA GLU A 154 -9.01 0.44 -11.17
C GLU A 154 -7.62 -0.08 -10.76
N ALA A 155 -6.54 0.54 -11.24
CA ALA A 155 -5.18 0.20 -10.86
C ALA A 155 -4.94 0.39 -9.36
N ALA A 156 -5.39 1.50 -8.78
CA ALA A 156 -5.28 1.77 -7.35
C ALA A 156 -6.00 0.68 -6.53
N THR A 157 -7.21 0.30 -6.96
CA THR A 157 -8.01 -0.74 -6.31
C THR A 157 -7.29 -2.08 -6.31
N GLU A 158 -6.69 -2.46 -7.44
CA GLU A 158 -5.94 -3.73 -7.56
C GLU A 158 -4.66 -3.73 -6.71
N LEU A 159 -4.02 -2.56 -6.53
CA LEU A 159 -2.78 -2.41 -5.76
C LEU A 159 -2.99 -2.37 -4.23
N VAL A 160 -4.21 -2.14 -3.72
CA VAL A 160 -4.48 -1.96 -2.28
C VAL A 160 -3.96 -3.14 -1.45
N SER A 161 -4.29 -4.37 -1.81
CA SER A 161 -3.84 -5.55 -1.06
C SER A 161 -2.35 -5.80 -1.24
N LEU A 162 -1.84 -5.59 -2.46
CA LEU A 162 -0.44 -5.85 -2.80
C LEU A 162 0.52 -4.97 -2.01
N GLN A 163 0.19 -3.69 -1.81
CA GLN A 163 1.06 -2.78 -1.04
C GLN A 163 1.12 -3.14 0.44
N GLN A 164 0.03 -3.66 1.02
CA GLN A 164 -0.02 -4.06 2.43
C GLN A 164 0.86 -5.30 2.67
N GLU A 165 0.97 -6.14 1.66
CA GLU A 165 1.80 -7.34 1.65
C GLU A 165 3.24 -7.06 1.19
N ASN A 166 3.59 -5.80 0.90
CA ASN A 166 4.89 -5.37 0.36
C ASN A 166 5.32 -6.17 -0.88
N TYR A 167 4.37 -6.50 -1.77
CA TYR A 167 4.67 -7.29 -2.97
C TYR A 167 5.40 -6.44 -4.01
N LYS A 168 6.67 -6.75 -4.30
CA LYS A 168 7.52 -6.02 -5.28
C LYS A 168 7.52 -4.50 -5.02
N ASP A 169 7.42 -3.68 -6.07
CA ASP A 169 7.30 -2.22 -6.03
C ASP A 169 5.84 -1.74 -5.92
N SER A 170 4.89 -2.61 -5.52
CA SER A 170 3.45 -2.27 -5.47
C SER A 170 3.13 -1.03 -4.64
N LYS A 171 3.90 -0.77 -3.56
CA LYS A 171 3.77 0.46 -2.77
C LYS A 171 4.12 1.71 -3.58
N VAL A 172 5.19 1.66 -4.38
CA VAL A 172 5.58 2.75 -5.28
C VAL A 172 4.51 2.97 -6.34
N LEU A 173 4.05 1.88 -6.98
CA LEU A 173 2.98 1.95 -7.98
C LEU A 173 1.68 2.49 -7.37
N TYR A 174 1.36 2.13 -6.14
CA TYR A 174 0.17 2.64 -5.45
C TYR A 174 0.26 4.15 -5.19
N SER A 175 1.40 4.65 -4.70
CA SER A 175 1.61 6.10 -4.52
C SER A 175 1.54 6.85 -5.85
N TYR A 176 2.14 6.30 -6.92
CA TYR A 176 2.09 6.90 -8.26
C TYR A 176 0.66 6.99 -8.79
N VAL A 177 -0.06 5.87 -8.82
CA VAL A 177 -1.43 5.82 -9.32
C VAL A 177 -2.39 6.66 -8.47
N SER A 178 -2.19 6.69 -7.16
CA SER A 178 -2.98 7.53 -6.26
C SER A 178 -2.76 9.03 -6.53
N ALA A 179 -1.54 9.42 -6.90
CA ALA A 179 -1.23 10.79 -7.28
C ALA A 179 -1.91 11.17 -8.60
N GLU A 180 -1.86 10.31 -9.61
CA GLU A 180 -2.55 10.49 -10.91
C GLU A 180 -4.07 10.57 -10.75
N GLN A 181 -4.65 9.66 -9.98
CA GLN A 181 -6.09 9.65 -9.70
C GLN A 181 -6.52 10.95 -9.01
N GLN A 182 -5.75 11.43 -8.03
CA GLN A 182 -6.05 12.67 -7.32
C GLN A 182 -5.96 13.88 -8.27
N TYR A 183 -4.89 13.95 -9.05
CA TYR A 183 -4.68 15.02 -10.03
C TYR A 183 -5.84 15.11 -11.04
N LEU A 184 -6.31 13.96 -11.55
CA LEU A 184 -7.45 13.93 -12.48
C LEU A 184 -8.79 14.25 -11.81
N ALA A 185 -9.01 13.81 -10.57
CA ALA A 185 -10.23 14.14 -9.83
C ALA A 185 -10.36 15.65 -9.61
N ASP A 186 -9.25 16.31 -9.27
CA ASP A 186 -9.19 17.77 -9.12
C ASP A 186 -9.44 18.49 -10.46
N PHE A 187 -8.92 17.95 -11.57
CA PHE A 187 -9.10 18.49 -12.92
C PHE A 187 -10.54 18.34 -13.46
N LEU A 188 -11.21 17.21 -13.19
CA LEU A 188 -12.56 16.93 -13.69
C LEU A 188 -13.68 17.43 -12.76
N GLY A 189 -13.40 17.59 -11.47
CA GLY A 189 -14.39 17.92 -10.45
C GLY A 189 -14.67 19.41 -10.27
N THR A 190 -13.87 20.30 -10.85
CA THR A 190 -14.02 21.75 -10.61
C THR A 190 -14.11 22.54 -11.92
N ALA A 191 -15.35 22.83 -12.33
CA ALA A 191 -15.60 23.81 -13.39
C ALA A 191 -15.15 25.24 -13.02
N ILE A 192 -14.70 25.50 -11.79
CA ILE A 192 -14.32 26.83 -11.33
C ILE A 192 -13.27 26.67 -10.24
N ILE A 193 -12.04 27.09 -10.53
CA ILE A 193 -11.15 27.93 -9.71
C ILE A 193 -9.72 27.67 -10.19
N GLU A 194 -9.08 28.75 -10.61
CA GLU A 194 -7.69 28.85 -11.04
C GLU A 194 -6.75 27.93 -10.24
N ASN A 195 -6.29 26.84 -10.87
CA ASN A 195 -4.98 26.21 -10.68
C ASN A 195 -4.37 26.47 -9.29
N ASN A 196 -5.00 25.93 -8.24
CA ASN A 196 -4.74 26.33 -6.85
C ASN A 196 -3.73 25.37 -6.21
N ILE A 197 -2.70 25.93 -5.58
CA ILE A 197 -1.66 25.21 -4.82
C ILE A 197 -2.25 24.17 -3.86
N ALA A 198 -3.46 24.39 -3.34
CA ALA A 198 -4.17 23.47 -2.45
C ALA A 198 -4.43 22.07 -3.06
N HIS A 199 -4.59 21.96 -4.38
CA HIS A 199 -4.82 20.67 -5.07
C HIS A 199 -3.51 19.98 -5.46
N LEU A 200 -2.51 20.76 -5.90
CA LEU A 200 -1.23 20.21 -6.34
C LEU A 200 -0.33 19.75 -5.18
N LYS A 201 -0.44 20.37 -3.99
CA LYS A 201 0.35 19.96 -2.82
C LYS A 201 0.10 18.52 -2.39
N PRO A 202 -1.16 18.05 -2.23
CA PRO A 202 -1.44 16.64 -1.95
C PRO A 202 -0.84 15.67 -2.99
N VAL A 203 -0.92 16.01 -4.28
CA VAL A 203 -0.31 15.23 -5.36
C VAL A 203 1.22 15.18 -5.19
N GLN A 204 1.86 16.33 -4.95
CA GLN A 204 3.30 16.41 -4.69
C GLN A 204 3.71 15.57 -3.47
N THR A 205 2.95 15.61 -2.38
CA THR A 205 3.22 14.80 -1.18
C THR A 205 3.28 13.31 -1.52
N LYS A 206 2.30 12.79 -2.28
CA LYS A 206 2.29 11.39 -2.72
C LYS A 206 3.49 11.04 -3.59
N LEU A 207 3.89 11.93 -4.50
CA LEU A 207 5.06 11.71 -5.35
C LEU A 207 6.39 11.77 -4.59
N ASN A 208 6.44 12.49 -3.47
CA ASN A 208 7.61 12.57 -2.59
C ASN A 208 7.75 11.35 -1.66
N GLU A 209 6.70 10.53 -1.51
CA GLU A 209 6.81 9.22 -0.86
C GLU A 209 7.62 8.23 -1.71
N ILE A 210 7.72 8.48 -3.01
CA ILE A 210 8.49 7.67 -3.95
C ILE A 210 9.91 8.20 -4.00
N SER A 211 10.87 7.33 -3.73
CA SER A 211 12.29 7.66 -3.76
C SER A 211 12.72 8.20 -5.13
N THR A 212 13.62 9.19 -5.14
CA THR A 212 14.12 9.82 -6.36
C THR A 212 15.09 8.94 -7.15
N ASP A 213 15.65 7.90 -6.53
CA ASP A 213 16.50 6.88 -7.16
C ASP A 213 15.73 5.65 -7.67
N TYR A 214 14.39 5.67 -7.55
CA TYR A 214 13.55 4.60 -8.05
C TYR A 214 13.75 4.40 -9.56
N SER A 215 14.08 3.17 -9.94
CA SER A 215 14.42 2.75 -11.30
C SER A 215 13.55 1.58 -11.80
N GLY A 216 12.46 1.28 -11.10
CA GLY A 216 11.52 0.21 -11.45
C GLY A 216 10.52 0.59 -12.54
N LEU A 217 9.38 -0.10 -12.56
CA LEU A 217 8.32 0.15 -13.53
C LEU A 217 7.81 1.60 -13.45
N PHE A 218 7.64 2.23 -14.60
CA PHE A 218 7.15 3.61 -14.74
C PHE A 218 8.04 4.68 -14.10
N ALA A 219 9.31 4.39 -13.79
CA ALA A 219 10.23 5.37 -13.19
C ALA A 219 10.32 6.67 -13.99
N GLN A 220 10.40 6.58 -15.32
CA GLN A 220 10.43 7.75 -16.18
C GLN A 220 9.12 8.56 -16.12
N ASP A 221 7.97 7.89 -16.16
CA ASP A 221 6.65 8.54 -16.08
C ASP A 221 6.46 9.23 -14.74
N ILE A 222 6.84 8.57 -13.64
CA ILE A 222 6.81 9.13 -12.28
C ILE A 222 7.68 10.39 -12.18
N ASN A 223 8.91 10.34 -12.71
CA ASN A 223 9.82 11.48 -12.69
C ASN A 223 9.31 12.64 -13.54
N ASN A 224 8.77 12.35 -14.73
CA ASN A 224 8.14 13.36 -15.57
C ASN A 224 6.96 14.03 -14.86
N PHE A 225 6.11 13.24 -14.21
CA PHE A 225 4.96 13.75 -13.47
C PHE A 225 5.39 14.61 -12.27
N ARG A 226 6.39 14.17 -11.50
CA ARG A 226 6.97 14.96 -10.42
C ARG A 226 7.46 16.33 -10.91
N ASN A 227 8.23 16.32 -11.99
CA ASN A 227 8.77 17.55 -12.59
C ASN A 227 7.65 18.48 -13.09
N ASP A 228 6.57 17.94 -13.64
CA ASP A 228 5.43 18.73 -14.09
C ASP A 228 4.73 19.41 -12.89
N ILE A 229 4.42 18.64 -11.84
CA ILE A 229 3.81 19.17 -10.62
C ILE A 229 4.70 20.24 -9.96
N GLU A 230 6.01 20.03 -9.90
CA GLU A 230 6.96 21.02 -9.37
C GLU A 230 6.94 22.33 -10.18
N LYS A 231 6.97 22.24 -11.51
CA LYS A 231 6.90 23.41 -12.40
C LYS A 231 5.57 24.15 -12.22
N GLN A 232 4.46 23.42 -12.16
CA GLN A 232 3.14 24.01 -11.94
C GLN A 232 3.11 24.76 -10.59
N LEU A 233 3.53 24.11 -9.50
CA LEU A 233 3.60 24.73 -8.17
C LEU A 233 4.49 25.98 -8.14
N GLN A 234 5.67 25.93 -8.76
CA GLN A 234 6.58 27.06 -8.84
C GLN A 234 5.94 28.23 -9.59
N SER A 235 5.29 27.96 -10.73
CA SER A 235 4.61 29.00 -11.51
C SER A 235 3.50 29.70 -10.72
N LEU A 236 2.74 28.94 -9.92
CA LEU A 236 1.66 29.46 -9.09
C LEU A 236 2.19 30.29 -7.93
N GLN A 237 3.26 29.82 -7.28
CA GLN A 237 3.92 30.58 -6.22
C GLN A 237 4.42 31.94 -6.73
N THR A 238 5.03 31.98 -7.91
CA THR A 238 5.47 33.24 -8.54
C THR A 238 4.28 34.16 -8.83
N ARG A 239 3.21 33.65 -9.45
CA ARG A 239 2.00 34.44 -9.74
C ARG A 239 1.37 35.01 -8.46
N LEU A 240 1.32 34.24 -7.37
CA LEU A 240 0.82 34.70 -6.08
C LEU A 240 1.73 35.74 -5.43
N ALA A 241 3.05 35.61 -5.56
CA ALA A 241 3.99 36.61 -5.08
C ALA A 241 3.84 37.94 -5.85
N GLU A 242 3.67 37.87 -7.17
CA GLU A 242 3.44 39.04 -8.02
C GLU A 242 2.09 39.70 -7.74
N SER A 243 1.03 38.92 -7.55
CA SER A 243 -0.30 39.45 -7.23
C SER A 243 -0.30 40.13 -5.86
N LYS A 244 0.34 39.55 -4.85
CA LYS A 244 0.53 40.19 -3.53
C LYS A 244 1.27 41.52 -3.63
N LYS A 245 2.40 41.56 -4.35
CA LYS A 245 3.13 42.81 -4.61
C LYS A 245 2.27 43.87 -5.30
N LYS A 246 1.48 43.46 -6.30
CA LYS A 246 0.52 44.36 -6.96
C LYS A 246 -0.53 44.86 -5.98
N THR A 247 -1.17 44.00 -5.20
CA THR A 247 -2.20 44.38 -4.23
C THR A 247 -1.65 45.30 -3.13
N GLU A 248 -0.44 45.06 -2.62
CA GLU A 248 0.24 45.95 -1.68
C GLU A 248 0.52 47.33 -2.30
N SER A 249 0.99 47.36 -3.55
CA SER A 249 1.23 48.62 -4.27
C SER A 249 -0.05 49.38 -4.67
N VAL A 250 -1.18 48.68 -4.80
CA VAL A 250 -2.49 49.28 -5.10
C VAL A 250 -3.16 49.76 -3.83
N SER A 251 -3.11 48.97 -2.75
CA SER A 251 -3.59 49.37 -1.42
C SER A 251 -2.90 50.64 -0.95
N SER A 252 -1.57 50.75 -1.12
CA SER A 252 -0.85 51.98 -0.81
C SER A 252 -1.39 53.17 -1.60
N LYS A 253 -1.60 53.03 -2.92
CA LYS A 253 -2.08 54.11 -3.81
C LYS A 253 -3.52 54.57 -3.54
N THR A 254 -4.30 53.78 -2.82
CA THR A 254 -5.69 54.14 -2.45
C THR A 254 -5.82 54.71 -1.05
N GLN A 255 -4.82 54.53 -0.19
CA GLN A 255 -4.81 55.12 1.15
C GLN A 255 -4.34 56.58 1.11
N GLY A 256 -5.02 57.45 1.87
CA GLY A 256 -4.53 58.80 2.14
C GLY A 256 -3.26 58.78 2.99
N VAL A 257 -2.69 59.96 3.23
CA VAL A 257 -1.48 60.11 4.05
C VAL A 257 -1.80 60.08 5.55
N ARG A 258 -0.88 59.54 6.36
CA ARG A 258 -0.95 59.53 7.82
C ARG A 258 0.40 59.95 8.42
N ILE A 259 0.36 60.63 9.56
CA ILE A 259 1.57 60.96 10.34
C ILE A 259 2.35 59.67 10.64
N GLY A 260 3.67 59.74 10.53
CA GLY A 260 4.60 58.62 10.66
C GLY A 260 4.99 57.94 9.34
N MET A 261 4.34 58.25 8.21
CA MET A 261 4.73 57.71 6.90
C MET A 261 6.09 58.25 6.46
N THR A 262 6.92 57.38 5.88
CA THR A 262 8.11 57.78 5.13
C THR A 262 7.74 58.55 3.87
N GLN A 263 8.68 59.33 3.33
CA GLN A 263 8.52 59.99 2.02
C GLN A 263 8.12 59.01 0.92
N GLN A 264 8.70 57.81 0.89
CA GLN A 264 8.38 56.81 -0.13
C GLN A 264 6.95 56.27 0.01
N GLU A 265 6.47 56.07 1.24
CA GLU A 265 5.06 55.70 1.49
C GLU A 265 4.09 56.79 1.05
N VAL A 266 4.42 58.07 1.30
CA VAL A 266 3.61 59.22 0.83
C VAL A 266 3.59 59.30 -0.69
N LEU A 267 4.73 59.12 -1.37
CA LEU A 267 4.79 59.07 -2.83
C LEU A 267 3.99 57.89 -3.43
N ASN A 268 3.90 56.80 -2.68
CA ASN A 268 3.13 55.60 -3.04
C ASN A 268 1.65 55.67 -2.62
N SER A 269 1.22 56.77 -1.98
CA SER A 269 -0.15 57.02 -1.52
C SER A 269 -1.04 57.65 -2.60
N SER A 270 -2.32 57.89 -2.29
CA SER A 270 -3.22 58.64 -3.18
C SER A 270 -2.80 60.10 -3.41
N TRP A 271 -1.93 60.65 -2.56
CA TRP A 271 -1.41 62.01 -2.72
C TRP A 271 -0.33 62.09 -3.81
N GLY A 272 0.49 61.04 -3.98
CA GLY A 272 1.49 60.97 -5.04
C GLY A 272 2.61 62.02 -4.91
N LYS A 273 3.17 62.47 -6.05
CA LYS A 273 4.26 63.46 -6.08
C LYS A 273 3.77 64.88 -5.78
N PRO A 274 4.45 65.65 -4.90
CA PRO A 274 4.11 67.05 -4.67
C PRO A 274 4.43 67.92 -5.89
N LYS A 275 3.79 69.09 -5.97
CA LYS A 275 4.09 70.12 -6.98
C LYS A 275 5.45 70.77 -6.74
N SER A 276 5.81 70.96 -5.47
CA SER A 276 7.12 71.49 -5.07
C SER A 276 7.53 70.97 -3.70
N VAL A 277 8.85 70.88 -3.48
CA VAL A 277 9.45 70.49 -2.20
C VAL A 277 10.39 71.59 -1.76
N ASN A 278 10.14 72.15 -0.57
CA ASN A 278 11.05 73.06 0.10
C ASN A 278 11.84 72.27 1.14
N LYS A 279 13.16 72.25 1.04
CA LYS A 279 14.05 71.47 1.91
C LYS A 279 14.99 72.39 2.69
N THR A 280 15.03 72.20 4.00
CA THR A 280 15.95 72.88 4.91
C THR A 280 16.77 71.84 5.67
N THR A 281 18.09 71.92 5.55
CA THR A 281 19.01 71.08 6.32
C THR A 281 19.70 71.96 7.35
N THR A 282 19.63 71.55 8.62
CA THR A 282 20.26 72.25 9.74
C THR A 282 21.16 71.29 10.51
N GLN A 283 21.91 71.80 11.49
CA GLN A 283 22.65 70.96 12.42
C GLN A 283 21.77 70.04 13.28
N TYR A 284 20.46 70.30 13.35
CA TYR A 284 19.50 69.55 14.16
C TYR A 284 18.68 68.53 13.35
N GLY A 285 18.85 68.46 12.03
CA GLY A 285 18.12 67.53 11.16
C GLY A 285 17.64 68.15 9.84
N ILE A 286 16.93 67.35 9.06
CA ILE A 286 16.35 67.70 7.76
C ILE A 286 14.85 67.94 7.91
N HIS A 287 14.39 69.11 7.48
CA HIS A 287 12.99 69.50 7.49
C HIS A 287 12.54 69.75 6.05
N GLU A 288 11.45 69.11 5.63
CA GLU A 288 10.93 69.23 4.27
C GLU A 288 9.44 69.55 4.27
N GLN A 289 9.03 70.54 3.47
CA GLN A 289 7.64 70.86 3.21
C GLN A 289 7.30 70.50 1.77
N TRP A 290 6.31 69.63 1.61
CA TRP A 290 5.80 69.17 0.32
C TRP A 290 4.47 69.87 0.03
N VAL A 291 4.38 70.53 -1.13
CA VAL A 291 3.23 71.37 -1.52
C VAL A 291 2.41 70.66 -2.59
N TYR A 292 1.09 70.51 -2.37
CA TYR A 292 0.16 69.89 -3.34
C TYR A 292 -0.82 70.89 -3.98
N GLY A 293 -0.95 72.09 -3.41
CA GLY A 293 -1.86 73.16 -3.85
C GLY A 293 -3.21 73.15 -3.13
N ASN A 294 -4.05 74.16 -3.37
CA ASN A 294 -5.30 74.39 -2.64
C ASN A 294 -5.11 74.36 -1.10
N ASN A 295 -4.03 74.97 -0.61
CA ASN A 295 -3.63 74.98 0.81
C ASN A 295 -3.32 73.61 1.44
N ASN A 296 -3.03 72.58 0.64
CA ASN A 296 -2.61 71.27 1.13
C ASN A 296 -1.08 71.13 1.20
N TYR A 297 -0.57 70.79 2.38
CA TYR A 297 0.86 70.65 2.68
C TYR A 297 1.15 69.43 3.56
N LEU A 298 2.31 68.82 3.35
CA LEU A 298 2.87 67.77 4.20
C LEU A 298 4.24 68.20 4.71
N TYR A 299 4.50 68.03 6.01
CA TYR A 299 5.77 68.37 6.63
C TYR A 299 6.48 67.11 7.10
N PHE A 300 7.77 67.02 6.80
CA PHE A 300 8.62 65.90 7.13
C PHE A 300 9.77 66.34 8.01
N GLU A 301 10.10 65.51 9.00
CA GLU A 301 11.32 65.59 9.81
C GLU A 301 12.12 64.31 9.58
N ASP A 302 13.36 64.45 9.12
CA ASP A 302 14.28 63.36 8.80
C ASP A 302 13.65 62.26 7.92
N GLY A 303 12.82 62.68 6.96
CA GLY A 303 12.16 61.80 6.00
C GLY A 303 10.85 61.15 6.49
N ILE A 304 10.37 61.49 7.69
CA ILE A 304 9.12 61.00 8.28
C ILE A 304 8.07 62.11 8.33
N LEU A 305 6.85 61.83 7.84
CA LEU A 305 5.73 62.77 7.82
C LEU A 305 5.27 63.07 9.25
N THR A 306 5.45 64.31 9.72
CA THR A 306 5.08 64.73 11.07
C THR A 306 3.81 65.56 11.12
N THR A 307 3.44 66.25 10.03
CA THR A 307 2.24 67.12 10.00
C THR A 307 1.52 67.07 8.65
N ILE A 308 0.19 67.01 8.69
CA ILE A 308 -0.71 67.15 7.54
C ILE A 308 -1.49 68.46 7.72
N GLN A 309 -1.48 69.30 6.69
CA GLN A 309 -2.23 70.56 6.66
C GLN A 309 -3.10 70.57 5.40
N ASN A 310 -4.40 70.78 5.57
CA ASN A 310 -5.44 70.69 4.54
C ASN A 310 -6.59 71.66 4.80
#